data_AF-A0A1E5GXK1-F1
#
_entry.id   AF-A0A1E5GXK1-F1
#
_cell.length_a   1.000
_cell.length_b   1.000
_cell.length_c   1.000
_cell.angle_alpha   90.00
_cell.angle_beta   90.00
_cell.angle_gamma   90.00
#
_symmetry.space_group_name_H-M   'P 1'
#
loop_
_entity.id
_entity.type
_entity.pdbx_description
1 polymer ?
#
loop_
_entity_poly.entity_id
_entity_poly.type
_entity_poly.pdbx_seq_one_letter_code
_entity_poly.pdbx_strand_id
1 'polypeptide(L)' 'MVMEMVIILTIFTYGSNFILFMLLKQKEKIQGVEKLSIIFGVNMTILLLNGIFLFIGKMISDSGVAVLE' A
#
# COMPACT_ATOMS: atom_id res chain seq x y z
N MET A 1 -14.62 -7.84 7.43
CA MET A 1 -13.91 -6.59 7.80
C MET A 1 -12.42 -6.61 7.45
N VAL A 2 -11.56 -7.38 8.13
CA VAL A 2 -10.09 -7.34 7.87
C VAL A 2 -9.75 -7.77 6.44
N MET A 3 -10.41 -8.81 5.91
CA MET A 3 -10.18 -9.29 4.54
C MET A 3 -10.61 -8.26 3.47
N GLU A 4 -11.75 -7.60 3.65
CA GLU A 4 -12.21 -6.52 2.76
C GLU A 4 -11.25 -5.32 2.80
N MET A 5 -10.75 -4.98 3.99
CA MET A 5 -9.73 -3.94 4.16
C MET A 5 -8.45 -4.30 3.41
N VAL A 6 -7.99 -5.55 3.51
CA VAL A 6 -6.82 -6.03 2.75
C VAL A 6 -7.05 -5.92 1.24
N ILE A 7 -8.24 -6.30 0.75
CA ILE A 7 -8.57 -6.18 -0.67
C ILE A 7 -8.53 -4.72 -1.13
N ILE A 8 -9.15 -3.80 -0.38
CA ILE A 8 -9.16 -2.37 -0.69
C ILE A 8 -7.74 -1.80 -0.69
N LEU A 9 -6.95 -2.08 0.34
CA LEU A 9 -5.56 -1.64 0.48
C LEU A 9 -4.68 -2.18 -0.66
N THR A 10 -4.94 -3.43 -1.09
CA THR A 10 -4.25 -4.06 -2.22
C THR A 10 -4.57 -3.34 -3.53
N ILE A 11 -5.85 -3.11 -3.82
CA ILE A 11 -6.29 -2.37 -5.01
C ILE A 11 -5.71 -0.95 -5.01
N PHE A 12 -5.77 -0.26 -3.87
CA PHE A 12 -5.23 1.09 -3.73
C PHE A 12 -3.72 1.12 -3.98
N THR A 13 -2.98 0.16 -3.43
CA THR A 13 -1.52 0.10 -3.59
C THR A 13 -1.11 -0.15 -5.03
N TYR A 14 -1.65 -1.19 -5.65
CA TYR A 14 -1.31 -1.50 -7.04
C TYR A 14 -1.83 -0.42 -8.01
N GLY A 15 -3.00 0.15 -7.74
CA GLY A 15 -3.56 1.25 -8.53
C GLY A 15 -2.70 2.51 -8.46
N SER A 16 -2.30 2.94 -7.27
CA SER A 16 -1.40 4.08 -7.10
C SER A 16 -0.01 3.84 -7.70
N ASN A 17 0.51 2.62 -7.59
CA ASN A 17 1.78 2.24 -8.23
C ASN A 17 1.69 2.31 -9.76
N PHE A 18 0.55 1.90 -10.34
CA PHE A 18 0.31 2.01 -11.78
C PHE A 18 0.19 3.47 -12.26
N ILE A 19 -0.51 4.32 -11.51
CA ILE A 19 -0.60 5.75 -11.82
C ILE A 19 0.79 6.41 -11.72
N LEU A 20 1.55 6.09 -10.67
CA LEU A 20 2.92 6.59 -10.50
C LEU A 20 3.83 6.17 -11.67
N PHE A 21 3.71 4.91 -12.12
CA PHE A 21 4.40 4.42 -13.32
C PHE A 21 4.02 5.25 -14.56
N MET A 22 2.73 5.52 -14.79
CA MET A 22 2.28 6.33 -15.92
C MET A 22 2.82 7.76 -15.89
N LEU A 23 2.80 8.41 -14.72
CA LEU A 23 3.30 9.78 -14.55
C LEU A 23 4.80 9.86 -14.78
N LEU A 24 5.55 8.88 -14.26
CA LEU A 24 7.01 8.88 -14.41
C LEU A 24 7.41 8.50 -15.84
N LYS A 25 6.68 7.62 -16.53
CA LYS A 25 6.91 7.29 -17.94
C LYS A 25 6.86 8.52 -18.87
N GLN A 26 6.12 9.56 -18.49
CA GLN A 26 6.04 10.82 -19.27
C GLN A 26 7.24 11.75 -19.05
N LYS A 27 8.13 11.47 -18.09
CA LYS A 27 9.31 12.32 -17.85
C LYS A 27 10.49 11.89 -18.73
N GLU A 28 11.03 12.83 -19.51
CA GLU A 28 12.24 12.60 -20.33
C GLU A 28 13.51 12.39 -19.49
N LYS A 29 13.59 12.99 -18.30
CA LYS A 29 14.72 12.85 -17.37
C LYS A 29 14.23 12.25 -16.06
N ILE A 30 14.56 10.98 -15.85
CA ILE A 30 14.32 10.24 -14.60
C ILE A 30 15.69 9.89 -14.00
N GLN A 31 15.91 10.24 -12.74
CA GLN A 31 17.15 9.88 -12.04
C GLN A 31 17.15 8.38 -11.70
N GLY A 32 18.33 7.76 -11.57
CA GLY A 32 18.45 6.29 -11.43
C GLY A 32 17.62 5.70 -10.27
N VAL A 33 17.49 6.43 -9.17
CA VAL A 33 16.70 6.01 -7.99
C VAL A 33 15.20 6.06 -8.28
N GLU A 34 14.72 7.09 -8.99
CA GLU A 34 13.32 7.14 -9.47
C GLU A 34 13.05 6.03 -10.49
N LYS A 35 14.04 5.66 -11.29
CA LYS A 35 13.90 4.57 -12.27
C LYS A 35 13.74 3.21 -11.58
N LEU A 36 14.44 3.01 -10.46
CA LEU A 36 14.31 1.82 -9.63
C LEU A 36 12.93 1.77 -8.94
N SER A 37 12.43 2.88 -8.41
CA SER A 37 11.09 2.90 -7.79
C SER A 37 9.96 2.65 -8.81
N ILE A 38 10.17 3.02 -10.08
CA ILE A 38 9.28 2.64 -11.21
C ILE A 38 9.34 1.13 -11.49
N ILE A 39 10.55 0.54 -11.57
CA ILE A 39 10.73 -0.89 -11.88
C ILE A 39 10.18 -1.77 -10.77
N PHE A 40 10.46 -1.41 -9.52
CA PHE A 40 9.86 -2.11 -8.38
C PHE A 40 8.37 -1.83 -8.26
N GLY A 41 7.86 -0.79 -8.94
CA GLY A 41 6.43 -0.46 -8.96
C GLY A 41 5.88 -0.37 -7.55
N VAL A 42 6.65 0.18 -6.60
CA VAL A 42 6.32 0.22 -5.17
C VAL A 42 6.51 1.63 -4.66
N ASN A 43 5.39 2.29 -4.37
CA ASN A 43 5.37 3.47 -3.52
C ASN A 43 5.54 3.03 -2.06
N MET A 44 6.75 3.22 -1.53
CA MET A 44 7.12 2.80 -0.17
C MET A 44 6.24 3.44 0.91
N THR A 45 5.73 4.65 0.70
CA THR A 45 4.82 5.32 1.64
C THR A 45 3.46 4.63 1.70
N ILE A 46 2.91 4.22 0.55
CA ILE A 46 1.63 3.50 0.51
C ILE A 46 1.78 2.11 1.11
N LEU A 47 2.91 1.44 0.86
CA LEU A 47 3.21 0.14 1.46
C LEU A 47 3.33 0.22 2.99
N LEU A 48 3.97 1.28 3.51
CA LEU A 48 4.04 1.56 4.94
C LEU A 48 2.64 1.81 5.54
N LEU A 49 1.82 2.63 4.88
CA LEU A 49 0.44 2.88 5.31
C LEU A 49 -0.39 1.60 5.34
N ASN A 50 -0.28 0.74 4.32
CA ASN A 50 -0.91 -0.58 4.34
C ASN A 50 -0.50 -1.39 5.56
N GLY A 51 0.79 -1.42 5.89
CA GLY A 51 1.31 -2.12 7.06
C GLY A 51 0.71 -1.59 8.37
N ILE A 52 0.63 -0.26 8.52
CA ILE A 52 0.03 0.39 9.69
C ILE A 52 -1.48 0.06 9.78
N PHE A 53 -2.22 0.16 8.68
CA PHE A 53 -3.65 -0.16 8.66
C PHE A 53 -3.92 -1.63 9.00
N LEU A 54 -3.15 -2.56 8.42
CA LEU A 54 -3.23 -3.98 8.74
C LEU A 54 -2.91 -4.26 10.21
N PHE A 55 -1.87 -3.62 10.74
CA PHE A 55 -1.48 -3.75 12.14
C PHE A 55 -2.60 -3.27 13.08
N ILE A 56 -3.12 -2.06 12.86
CA ILE A 56 -4.22 -1.50 13.66
C ILE A 56 -5.49 -2.35 13.51
N GLY A 57 -5.85 -2.74 12.29
CA GLY A 57 -7.02 -3.58 12.03
C GLY A 57 -6.93 -4.93 12.75
N LYS A 58 -5.73 -5.53 12.81
CA LYS A 58 -5.50 -6.74 13.59
C LYS A 58 -5.59 -6.50 15.09
N MET A 59 -4.97 -5.44 15.62
CA MET A 59 -5.05 -5.10 17.04
C MET A 59 -6.51 -4.92 17.51
N ILE A 60 -7.34 -4.22 16.72
CA ILE A 60 -8.76 -4.04 17.03
C ILE A 60 -9.51 -5.37 16.97
N SER A 61 -9.23 -6.20 15.96
CA SER A 61 -9.85 -7.52 15.81
C SER A 61 -9.50 -8.45 16.98
N ASP A 62 -8.24 -8.49 17.41
CA ASP A 62 -7.79 -9.34 18.51
C ASP A 62 -8.29 -8.80 19.87
N SER A 63 -8.40 -7.49 20.04
CA SER A 63 -8.94 -6.87 21.28
C SER A 63 -10.46 -7.05 21.44
N GLY A 64 -11.20 -7.21 20.34
CA GLY A 64 -12.64 -7.44 20.36
C GLY A 64 -13.05 -8.85 20.82
N VAL A 65 -12.16 -9.83 20.70
CA VAL A 65 -12.41 -11.23 21.14
C VAL A 65 -12.40 -11.35 22.66
N ALA A 66 -11.58 -10.55 23.36
CA ALA A 66 -11.46 -10.59 24.82
C ALA A 66 -12.65 -9.96 25.58
N VAL A 67 -13.58 -9.27 24.89
CA VAL A 67 -14.75 -8.62 25.50
C VAL A 67 -16.03 -9.45 25.33
N LEU A 68 -15.97 -10.55 24.55
CA LEU A 68 -17.12 -11.42 24.26
C LEU A 68 -16.96 -12.85 24.82
N GLU A 69 -15.95 -13.11 25.65
CA GLU A 69 -15.85 -14.31 26.50
C GLU A 69 -16.24 -14.01 27.95
#